data_AF-A0A327GVM6-F1
#
_entry.id   AF-A0A327GVM6-F1
#
_cell.length_a   1.000
_cell.length_b   1.000
_cell.length_c   1.000
_cell.angle_alpha   90.00
_cell.angle_beta   90.00
_cell.angle_gamma   90.00
#
_symmetry.space_group_name_H-M   'P 1'
#
loop_
_entity.id
_entity.type
_entity.pdbx_description
1 polymer ?
#
loop_
_entity_poly.entity_id
_entity_poly.type
_entity_poly.pdbx_seq_one_letter_code
_entity_poly.pdbx_strand_id
1 'polypeptide(L)'
;MTGVESVGPTPMEMAKSLLSRRIMLKDALPGIIRNLQAEEESILPKLKRSIDRHQKSNNAVSELKLKRDALQKEAALILKDVKSLRTKIDESGGMIRLDPNWAKERLEEKLIDIETRIETQALDHKAERKLISIRSALLKENEQWLQLRRDSNPLMVEYVSKRREMSRLFKDADKIHSRMIDLVEKGQPLHEKRQELEREHTEIRKQLDRAMELDSQSEASVAYWENVVKTGFEKGGGADLLRNSMTVKSGGLASFAKKGSKSGARKGGGEDE
;
A
#
# COMPACT_ATOMS: atom_id res chain seq x y z
N MET A 1 -18.58 21.87 60.04
CA MET A 1 -18.26 21.10 58.82
C MET A 1 -17.22 21.87 58.04
N THR A 2 -15.98 21.46 58.15
CA THR A 2 -14.80 22.05 57.50
C THR A 2 -14.78 21.64 56.04
N GLY A 3 -15.16 22.55 55.14
CA GLY A 3 -14.92 22.41 53.72
C GLY A 3 -13.43 22.61 53.46
N VAL A 4 -12.72 21.54 53.14
CA VAL A 4 -11.36 21.60 52.62
C VAL A 4 -11.47 22.20 51.22
N GLU A 5 -11.35 23.52 51.11
CA GLU A 5 -11.07 24.15 49.82
C GLU A 5 -9.74 23.57 49.33
N SER A 6 -9.79 22.86 48.21
CA SER A 6 -8.60 22.44 47.49
C SER A 6 -7.85 23.71 47.06
N VAL A 7 -6.89 24.14 47.87
CA VAL A 7 -5.99 25.25 47.53
C VAL A 7 -5.08 24.74 46.43
N GLY A 8 -5.53 24.92 45.19
CA GLY A 8 -4.69 24.71 44.01
C GLY A 8 -3.45 25.59 44.08
N PRO A 9 -2.35 25.19 43.40
CA PRO A 9 -1.11 25.95 43.40
C PRO A 9 -1.34 27.40 42.96
N THR A 10 -0.68 28.33 43.63
CA THR A 10 -0.77 29.74 43.26
C THR A 10 -0.27 29.94 41.81
N PRO A 11 -0.78 30.93 41.06
CA PRO A 11 -0.32 31.18 39.70
C PRO A 11 1.20 31.35 39.61
N MET A 12 1.81 31.94 40.64
CA MET A 12 3.26 32.13 40.74
C MET A 12 4.02 30.81 40.93
N GLU A 13 3.50 29.88 41.74
CA GLU A 13 4.07 28.53 41.88
C GLU A 13 3.96 27.74 40.57
N MET A 14 2.86 27.89 39.83
CA MET A 14 2.73 27.29 38.50
C MET A 14 3.71 27.89 37.49
N ALA A 15 3.93 29.21 37.49
CA ALA A 15 4.92 29.83 36.62
C ALA A 15 6.35 29.37 36.94
N LYS A 16 6.70 29.23 38.21
CA LYS A 16 8.00 28.69 38.65
C LYS A 16 8.16 27.22 38.26
N SER A 17 7.14 26.40 38.41
CA SER A 17 7.19 24.99 37.99
C SER A 17 7.31 24.85 36.47
N LEU A 18 6.58 25.67 35.70
CA LEU A 18 6.70 25.73 34.24
C LEU A 18 8.11 26.16 33.80
N LEU A 19 8.69 27.17 34.45
CA LEU A 19 10.06 27.61 34.18
C LEU A 19 11.07 26.49 34.47
N SER A 20 10.96 25.84 35.63
CA SER A 20 11.86 24.72 35.99
C SER A 20 11.79 23.58 34.97
N ARG A 21 10.59 23.23 34.50
CA ARG A 21 10.39 22.24 33.45
C ARG A 21 11.02 22.67 32.12
N ARG A 22 10.90 23.93 31.74
CA ARG A 22 11.49 24.46 30.49
C ARG A 22 13.02 24.46 30.53
N ILE A 23 13.61 24.77 31.67
CA ILE A 23 15.07 24.69 31.87
C ILE A 23 15.53 23.23 31.74
N MET A 24 14.86 22.30 32.45
CA MET A 24 15.15 20.86 32.32
C MET A 24 15.01 20.35 30.88
N LEU A 25 13.99 20.83 30.15
CA LEU A 25 13.81 20.46 28.74
C LEU A 25 14.94 21.03 27.87
N LYS A 26 15.32 22.30 28.04
CA LYS A 26 16.46 22.90 27.33
C LYS A 26 17.74 22.08 27.53
N ASP A 27 18.02 21.66 28.75
CA ASP A 27 19.24 20.92 29.06
C ASP A 27 19.21 19.48 28.49
N ALA A 28 18.02 18.87 28.39
CA ALA A 28 17.84 17.51 27.89
C ALA A 28 17.75 17.40 26.35
N LEU A 29 17.22 18.43 25.69
CA LEU A 29 16.94 18.43 24.23
C LEU A 29 18.17 18.11 23.37
N PRO A 30 19.37 18.68 23.61
CA PRO A 30 20.56 18.34 22.83
C PRO A 30 20.94 16.85 22.91
N GLY A 31 20.74 16.23 24.08
CA GLY A 31 20.98 14.79 24.27
C GLY A 31 19.98 13.94 23.49
N ILE A 32 18.70 14.33 23.52
CA ILE A 32 17.63 13.68 22.76
C ILE A 32 17.90 13.79 21.25
N ILE A 33 18.28 14.98 20.76
CA ILE A 33 18.62 15.21 19.35
C ILE A 33 19.78 14.31 18.92
N ARG A 34 20.86 14.23 19.71
CA ARG A 34 22.01 13.37 19.40
C ARG A 34 21.60 11.89 19.33
N ASN A 35 20.75 11.43 20.24
CA ASN A 35 20.25 10.05 20.23
C ASN A 35 19.40 9.78 18.98
N LEU A 36 18.46 10.67 18.65
CA LEU A 36 17.62 10.55 17.44
C LEU A 36 18.44 10.60 16.15
N GLN A 37 19.49 11.43 16.09
CA GLN A 37 20.43 11.44 14.97
C GLN A 37 21.19 10.12 14.84
N ALA A 38 21.69 9.56 15.95
CA ALA A 38 22.35 8.26 15.94
C ALA A 38 21.41 7.12 15.52
N GLU A 39 20.15 7.17 15.95
CA GLU A 39 19.11 6.23 15.50
C GLU A 39 18.85 6.36 13.99
N GLU A 40 18.69 7.59 13.47
CA GLU A 40 18.54 7.87 12.04
C GLU A 40 19.71 7.32 11.21
N GLU A 41 20.95 7.61 11.62
CA GLU A 41 22.18 7.12 10.99
C GLU A 41 22.26 5.58 10.98
N SER A 42 21.70 4.91 11.99
CA SER A 42 21.67 3.45 12.07
C SER A 42 20.59 2.80 11.17
N ILE A 43 19.46 3.49 10.95
CA ILE A 43 18.31 3.00 10.18
C ILE A 43 18.50 3.25 8.68
N LEU A 44 19.04 4.41 8.29
CA LEU A 44 19.27 4.79 6.90
C LEU A 44 19.96 3.71 6.04
N PRO A 45 21.09 3.08 6.44
CA PRO A 45 21.72 2.05 5.63
C PRO A 45 20.88 0.78 5.53
N LYS A 46 20.11 0.43 6.57
CA LYS A 46 19.20 -0.72 6.55
C LYS A 46 18.05 -0.47 5.58
N LEU A 47 17.47 0.73 5.61
CA LEU A 47 16.41 1.16 4.71
C LEU A 47 16.87 1.15 3.25
N LYS A 48 18.03 1.77 2.95
CA LYS A 48 18.62 1.76 1.59
C LYS A 48 18.80 0.33 1.05
N ARG A 49 19.41 -0.56 1.85
CA ARG A 49 19.56 -1.98 1.48
C ARG A 49 18.22 -2.66 1.22
N SER A 50 17.19 -2.34 2.00
CA SER A 50 15.85 -2.91 1.84
C SER A 50 15.18 -2.43 0.55
N ILE A 51 15.30 -1.13 0.23
CA ILE A 51 14.81 -0.53 -1.02
C ILE A 51 15.49 -1.20 -2.23
N ASP A 52 16.82 -1.31 -2.21
CA ASP A 52 17.58 -1.93 -3.31
C ASP A 52 17.18 -3.38 -3.54
N ARG A 53 17.00 -4.15 -2.46
CA ARG A 53 16.57 -5.56 -2.53
C ARG A 53 15.16 -5.67 -3.11
N HIS A 54 14.24 -4.84 -2.64
CA HIS A 54 12.87 -4.80 -3.17
C HIS A 54 12.86 -4.41 -4.65
N GLN A 55 13.63 -3.39 -5.04
CA GLN A 55 13.71 -2.94 -6.43
C GLN A 55 14.29 -4.02 -7.34
N LYS A 56 15.36 -4.72 -6.93
CA LYS A 56 15.91 -5.87 -7.67
C LYS A 56 14.86 -6.97 -7.86
N SER A 57 14.12 -7.31 -6.80
CA SER A 57 13.04 -8.30 -6.89
C SER A 57 11.93 -7.86 -7.84
N ASN A 58 11.52 -6.60 -7.77
CA ASN A 58 10.46 -6.07 -8.62
C ASN A 58 10.88 -6.00 -10.09
N ASN A 59 12.14 -5.63 -10.36
CA ASN A 59 12.70 -5.64 -11.71
C ASN A 59 12.72 -7.06 -12.28
N ALA A 60 13.17 -8.06 -11.50
CA ALA A 60 13.15 -9.46 -11.92
C ALA A 60 11.73 -9.95 -12.24
N VAL A 61 10.73 -9.59 -11.41
CA VAL A 61 9.32 -9.89 -11.68
C VAL A 61 8.84 -9.23 -12.97
N SER A 62 9.20 -7.96 -13.21
CA SER A 62 8.82 -7.23 -14.42
C SER A 62 9.40 -7.85 -15.70
N GLU A 63 10.65 -8.31 -15.67
CA GLU A 63 11.27 -9.02 -16.80
C GLU A 63 10.58 -10.35 -17.09
N LEU A 64 10.19 -11.10 -16.05
CA LEU A 64 9.43 -12.34 -16.23
C LEU A 64 8.03 -12.07 -16.80
N LYS A 65 7.36 -10.99 -16.38
CA LYS A 65 6.08 -10.57 -16.96
C LYS A 65 6.20 -10.31 -18.46
N LEU A 66 7.19 -9.52 -18.88
CA LEU A 66 7.41 -9.24 -20.30
C LEU A 66 7.65 -10.51 -21.12
N LYS A 67 8.46 -11.45 -20.61
CA LYS A 67 8.73 -12.73 -21.27
C LYS A 67 7.47 -13.61 -21.35
N ARG A 68 6.69 -13.68 -20.25
CA ARG A 68 5.43 -14.41 -20.21
C ARG A 68 4.44 -13.84 -21.21
N ASP A 69 4.25 -12.53 -21.21
CA ASP A 69 3.26 -11.85 -22.05
C ASP A 69 3.58 -12.02 -23.54
N ALA A 70 4.87 -11.98 -23.91
CA ALA A 70 5.31 -12.27 -25.26
C ALA A 70 4.93 -13.69 -25.71
N LEU A 71 5.20 -14.70 -24.87
CA LEU A 71 4.87 -16.10 -25.16
C LEU A 71 3.36 -16.36 -25.17
N GLN A 72 2.60 -15.75 -24.26
CA GLN A 72 1.14 -15.85 -24.23
C GLN A 72 0.53 -15.24 -25.48
N LYS A 73 1.02 -14.08 -25.91
CA LYS A 73 0.56 -13.41 -27.14
C LYS A 73 0.83 -14.27 -28.37
N GLU A 74 2.02 -14.85 -28.47
CA GLU A 74 2.37 -15.76 -29.56
C GLU A 74 1.47 -17.01 -29.55
N ALA A 75 1.28 -17.64 -28.38
CA ALA A 75 0.41 -18.79 -28.22
C ALA A 75 -1.06 -18.48 -28.56
N ALA A 76 -1.55 -17.29 -28.23
CA ALA A 76 -2.91 -16.84 -28.53
C ALA A 76 -3.15 -16.65 -30.04
N LEU A 77 -2.15 -16.16 -30.78
CA LEU A 77 -2.21 -16.08 -32.24
C LEU A 77 -2.31 -17.47 -32.85
N ILE A 78 -1.45 -18.40 -32.42
CA ILE A 78 -1.49 -19.78 -32.91
C ILE A 78 -2.81 -20.47 -32.52
N LEU A 79 -3.36 -20.19 -31.34
CA LEU A 79 -4.65 -20.72 -30.91
C LEU A 79 -5.78 -20.29 -31.86
N LYS A 80 -5.78 -19.03 -32.31
CA LYS A 80 -6.73 -18.53 -33.32
C LYS A 80 -6.56 -19.27 -34.66
N ASP A 81 -5.33 -19.46 -35.10
CA ASP A 81 -5.02 -20.18 -36.34
C ASP A 81 -5.44 -21.64 -36.27
N VAL A 82 -5.14 -22.33 -35.16
CA VAL A 82 -5.56 -23.72 -34.88
C VAL A 82 -7.09 -23.83 -34.91
N LYS A 83 -7.81 -22.86 -34.33
CA LYS A 83 -9.27 -22.81 -34.38
C LYS A 83 -9.79 -22.65 -35.82
N SER A 84 -9.16 -21.81 -36.63
CA SER A 84 -9.55 -21.60 -38.04
C SER A 84 -9.21 -22.79 -38.95
N LEU A 85 -8.09 -23.47 -38.71
CA LEU A 85 -7.71 -24.68 -39.43
C LEU A 85 -8.69 -25.80 -39.10
N ARG A 86 -9.12 -25.88 -37.83
CA ARG A 86 -10.12 -26.83 -37.39
C ARG A 86 -11.46 -26.62 -38.11
N THR A 87 -12.00 -25.40 -38.17
CA THR A 87 -13.28 -25.16 -38.85
C THR A 87 -13.22 -25.58 -40.31
N LYS A 88 -12.11 -25.31 -41.00
CA LYS A 88 -11.87 -25.78 -42.38
C LYS A 88 -11.81 -27.30 -42.50
N ILE A 89 -11.15 -27.98 -41.55
CA ILE A 89 -11.11 -29.45 -41.51
C ILE A 89 -12.50 -30.04 -41.27
N ASP A 90 -13.28 -29.45 -40.37
CA ASP A 90 -14.66 -29.87 -40.07
C ASP A 90 -15.57 -29.69 -41.31
N GLU A 91 -15.48 -28.54 -42.01
CA GLU A 91 -16.22 -28.24 -43.24
C GLU A 91 -15.87 -29.17 -44.41
N SER A 92 -14.59 -29.58 -44.52
CA SER A 92 -14.12 -30.47 -45.59
C SER A 92 -14.61 -31.91 -45.48
N GLY A 93 -15.38 -32.24 -44.43
CA GLY A 93 -15.85 -33.60 -44.16
C GLY A 93 -14.73 -34.59 -43.82
N GLY A 94 -13.47 -34.15 -43.79
CA GLY A 94 -12.28 -34.98 -43.53
C GLY A 94 -12.12 -35.45 -42.08
N MET A 95 -13.03 -35.02 -41.20
CA MET A 95 -13.08 -35.44 -39.80
C MET A 95 -13.93 -36.72 -39.63
N ILE A 96 -13.85 -37.70 -40.56
CA ILE A 96 -14.55 -38.99 -40.41
C ILE A 96 -13.89 -39.78 -39.27
N ARG A 97 -14.46 -39.58 -38.07
CA ARG A 97 -14.19 -40.23 -36.76
C ARG A 97 -12.82 -39.98 -36.13
N LEU A 98 -12.47 -38.71 -35.95
CA LEU A 98 -11.20 -38.31 -35.32
C LEU A 98 -11.29 -37.64 -33.94
N ASP A 99 -12.40 -37.73 -33.20
CA ASP A 99 -12.45 -37.57 -31.72
C ASP A 99 -13.84 -37.89 -31.17
N PRO A 100 -13.99 -38.20 -29.88
CA PRO A 100 -15.24 -37.95 -29.18
C PRO A 100 -15.54 -36.44 -29.16
N ASN A 101 -16.71 -36.01 -29.65
CA ASN A 101 -17.10 -34.58 -29.69
C ASN A 101 -16.89 -33.83 -28.36
N TRP A 102 -17.02 -34.53 -27.21
CA TRP A 102 -16.84 -33.97 -25.88
C TRP A 102 -15.39 -33.57 -25.52
N ALA A 103 -14.38 -34.15 -26.18
CA ALA A 103 -12.96 -33.82 -25.96
C ALA A 103 -12.52 -32.59 -26.78
N LYS A 104 -13.19 -32.34 -27.91
CA LYS A 104 -12.86 -31.31 -28.90
C LYS A 104 -13.41 -29.93 -28.59
N GLU A 105 -14.69 -29.80 -28.26
CA GLU A 105 -15.32 -28.48 -27.97
C GLU A 105 -14.75 -27.86 -26.70
N ARG A 106 -14.45 -28.68 -25.70
CA ARG A 106 -14.04 -28.17 -24.40
C ARG A 106 -12.62 -27.63 -24.34
N LEU A 107 -11.65 -28.12 -25.11
CA LEU A 107 -10.25 -27.80 -24.83
C LEU A 107 -9.87 -26.36 -25.22
N GLU A 108 -10.18 -25.93 -26.44
CA GLU A 108 -9.86 -24.58 -26.91
C GLU A 108 -10.65 -23.54 -26.12
N GLU A 109 -11.93 -23.81 -25.84
CA GLU A 109 -12.76 -22.96 -24.99
C GLU A 109 -12.26 -22.92 -23.55
N LYS A 110 -11.83 -24.06 -22.96
CA LYS A 110 -11.21 -24.09 -21.62
C LYS A 110 -9.89 -23.34 -21.60
N LEU A 111 -9.07 -23.40 -22.65
CA LEU A 111 -7.82 -22.63 -22.71
C LEU A 111 -8.10 -21.13 -22.77
N ILE A 112 -9.10 -20.71 -23.56
CA ILE A 112 -9.54 -19.31 -23.61
C ILE A 112 -10.14 -18.87 -22.26
N ASP A 113 -11.01 -19.67 -21.64
CA ASP A 113 -11.59 -19.39 -20.32
C ASP A 113 -10.53 -19.34 -19.21
N ILE A 114 -9.51 -20.20 -19.25
CA ILE A 114 -8.39 -20.11 -18.31
C ILE A 114 -7.60 -18.82 -18.54
N GLU A 115 -7.33 -18.44 -19.79
CA GLU A 115 -6.62 -17.19 -20.10
C GLU A 115 -7.41 -15.97 -19.62
N THR A 116 -8.69 -15.88 -19.96
CA THR A 116 -9.54 -14.77 -19.52
C THR A 116 -9.64 -14.71 -18.00
N ARG A 117 -9.71 -15.85 -17.30
CA ARG A 117 -9.67 -15.88 -15.82
C ARG A 117 -8.33 -15.43 -15.25
N ILE A 118 -7.21 -15.79 -15.87
CA ILE A 118 -5.89 -15.30 -15.47
C ILE A 118 -5.79 -13.78 -15.69
N GLU A 119 -6.34 -13.27 -16.80
CA GLU A 119 -6.30 -11.84 -17.14
C GLU A 119 -7.26 -10.99 -16.30
N THR A 120 -8.46 -11.49 -16.01
CA THR A 120 -9.56 -10.68 -15.44
C THR A 120 -9.94 -11.03 -14.00
N GLN A 121 -9.66 -12.25 -13.53
CA GLN A 121 -10.13 -12.77 -12.23
C GLN A 121 -9.00 -13.09 -11.24
N ALA A 122 -7.77 -12.63 -11.49
CA ALA A 122 -6.63 -12.87 -10.62
C ALA A 122 -6.81 -12.18 -9.24
N LEU A 123 -7.45 -12.89 -8.30
CA LEU A 123 -7.73 -12.44 -6.94
C LEU A 123 -6.62 -12.83 -5.94
N ASP A 124 -5.87 -13.93 -6.18
CA ASP A 124 -4.77 -14.41 -5.32
C ASP A 124 -3.80 -15.33 -6.10
N HIS A 125 -2.52 -15.27 -5.75
CA HIS A 125 -1.42 -16.09 -6.29
C HIS A 125 -1.68 -17.59 -6.19
N LYS A 126 -2.42 -18.04 -5.17
CA LYS A 126 -2.82 -19.45 -5.00
C LYS A 126 -3.85 -19.88 -6.05
N ALA A 127 -4.81 -19.01 -6.37
CA ALA A 127 -5.81 -19.29 -7.39
C ALA A 127 -5.17 -19.31 -8.79
N GLU A 128 -4.24 -18.39 -9.07
CA GLU A 128 -3.45 -18.39 -10.31
C GLU A 128 -2.66 -19.69 -10.49
N ARG A 129 -1.99 -20.16 -9.44
CA ARG A 129 -1.26 -21.44 -9.45
C ARG A 129 -2.14 -22.62 -9.83
N LYS A 130 -3.37 -22.66 -9.33
CA LYS A 130 -4.36 -23.70 -9.65
C LYS A 130 -4.75 -23.63 -11.13
N LEU A 131 -4.98 -22.45 -11.67
CA LEU A 131 -5.32 -22.26 -13.09
C LEU A 131 -4.18 -22.69 -14.02
N ILE A 132 -2.93 -22.35 -13.69
CA ILE A 132 -1.72 -22.79 -14.41
C ILE A 132 -1.62 -24.32 -14.39
N SER A 133 -1.82 -24.94 -13.23
CA SER A 133 -1.80 -26.41 -13.11
C SER A 133 -2.89 -27.07 -13.96
N ILE A 134 -4.09 -26.48 -14.02
CA ILE A 134 -5.19 -26.98 -14.85
C ILE A 134 -4.81 -26.87 -16.34
N ARG A 135 -4.28 -25.72 -16.78
CA ARG A 135 -3.80 -25.53 -18.17
C ARG A 135 -2.73 -26.55 -18.54
N SER A 136 -1.71 -26.71 -17.70
CA SER A 136 -0.64 -27.68 -17.92
C SER A 136 -1.14 -29.13 -17.99
N ALA A 137 -2.13 -29.52 -17.17
CA ALA A 137 -2.74 -30.84 -17.22
C ALA A 137 -3.53 -31.05 -18.52
N LEU A 138 -4.33 -30.06 -18.94
CA LEU A 138 -5.08 -30.09 -20.20
C LEU A 138 -4.18 -30.22 -21.42
N LEU A 139 -3.05 -29.50 -21.44
CA LEU A 139 -2.05 -29.60 -22.52
C LEU A 139 -1.38 -30.97 -22.56
N LYS A 140 -1.11 -31.58 -21.39
CA LYS A 140 -0.50 -32.93 -21.31
C LYS A 140 -1.45 -34.03 -21.80
N GLU A 141 -2.72 -33.98 -21.39
CA GLU A 141 -3.75 -34.92 -21.87
C GLU A 141 -3.90 -34.84 -23.39
N ASN A 142 -3.91 -33.62 -23.94
CA ASN A 142 -3.97 -33.43 -25.38
C ASN A 142 -2.75 -33.98 -26.13
N GLU A 143 -1.54 -33.77 -25.59
CA GLU A 143 -0.31 -34.24 -26.23
C GLU A 143 -0.21 -35.77 -26.27
N GLN A 144 -0.64 -36.45 -25.20
CA GLN A 144 -0.76 -37.92 -25.17
C GLN A 144 -1.74 -38.42 -26.23
N TRP A 145 -2.86 -37.72 -26.37
CA TRP A 145 -3.86 -38.03 -27.40
C TRP A 145 -3.32 -37.83 -28.83
N LEU A 146 -2.59 -36.74 -29.09
CA LEU A 146 -1.96 -36.46 -30.39
C LEU A 146 -0.86 -37.47 -30.77
N GLN A 147 -0.12 -38.01 -29.78
CA GLN A 147 0.90 -39.03 -30.05
C GLN A 147 0.31 -40.37 -30.53
N LEU A 148 -0.91 -40.71 -30.09
CA LEU A 148 -1.58 -41.97 -30.46
C LEU A 148 -2.11 -42.01 -31.90
N ARG A 149 -2.09 -40.88 -32.64
CA ARG A 149 -2.75 -40.75 -33.95
C ARG A 149 -1.87 -40.17 -35.06
N ARG A 150 -0.58 -40.51 -35.04
CA ARG A 150 0.46 -39.97 -35.92
C ARG A 150 0.21 -40.19 -37.43
N ASP A 151 -0.65 -41.13 -37.82
CA ASP A 151 -0.77 -41.59 -39.20
C ASP A 151 -2.20 -41.47 -39.74
N SER A 152 -2.66 -40.26 -40.06
CA SER A 152 -3.85 -40.03 -40.92
C SER A 152 -3.91 -38.58 -41.39
N ASN A 153 -3.79 -38.37 -42.70
CA ASN A 153 -4.09 -37.13 -43.46
C ASN A 153 -3.01 -36.01 -43.47
N PRO A 154 -2.55 -35.55 -44.65
CA PRO A 154 -1.64 -34.39 -44.80
C PRO A 154 -2.13 -33.08 -44.16
N LEU A 155 -3.44 -32.80 -44.16
CA LEU A 155 -4.01 -31.61 -43.50
C LEU A 155 -3.92 -31.68 -41.97
N MET A 156 -3.85 -32.89 -41.40
CA MET A 156 -3.59 -33.08 -39.97
C MET A 156 -2.15 -32.74 -39.58
N VAL A 157 -1.20 -32.78 -40.50
CA VAL A 157 0.21 -32.47 -40.19
C VAL A 157 0.38 -31.00 -39.82
N GLU A 158 -0.22 -30.08 -40.57
CA GLU A 158 -0.18 -28.64 -40.26
C GLU A 158 -0.91 -28.35 -38.93
N TYR A 159 -2.10 -28.93 -38.73
CA TYR A 159 -2.85 -28.80 -37.48
C TYR A 159 -2.07 -29.30 -36.25
N VAL A 160 -1.49 -30.50 -36.34
CA VAL A 160 -0.68 -31.10 -35.26
C VAL A 160 0.58 -30.27 -34.99
N SER A 161 1.22 -29.75 -36.03
CA SER A 161 2.44 -28.93 -35.89
C SER A 161 2.16 -27.63 -35.14
N LYS A 162 1.17 -26.84 -35.58
CA LYS A 162 0.75 -25.60 -34.93
C LYS A 162 0.23 -25.85 -33.51
N ARG A 163 -0.46 -26.97 -33.28
CA ARG A 163 -0.94 -27.32 -31.94
C ARG A 163 0.18 -27.73 -30.98
N ARG A 164 1.23 -28.42 -31.45
CA ARG A 164 2.43 -28.70 -30.66
C ARG A 164 3.20 -27.42 -30.32
N GLU A 165 3.33 -26.53 -31.29
CA GLU A 165 3.97 -25.23 -31.11
C GLU A 165 3.22 -24.39 -30.06
N MET A 166 1.90 -24.26 -30.18
CA MET A 166 1.04 -23.61 -29.19
C MET A 166 1.18 -24.23 -27.80
N SER A 167 1.16 -25.57 -27.70
CA SER A 167 1.32 -26.27 -26.42
C SER A 167 2.68 -26.02 -25.78
N ARG A 168 3.74 -25.92 -26.60
CA ARG A 168 5.09 -25.59 -26.13
C ARG A 168 5.15 -24.16 -25.58
N LEU A 169 4.61 -23.18 -26.31
CA LEU A 169 4.59 -21.79 -25.89
C LEU A 169 3.82 -21.59 -24.59
N PHE A 170 2.64 -22.22 -24.44
CA PHE A 170 1.88 -22.16 -23.19
C PHE A 170 2.62 -22.82 -22.03
N LYS A 171 3.29 -23.96 -22.24
CA LYS A 171 4.10 -24.60 -21.19
C LYS A 171 5.29 -23.72 -20.77
N ASP A 172 5.93 -23.03 -21.70
CA ASP A 172 7.05 -22.15 -21.40
C ASP A 172 6.56 -20.87 -20.69
N ALA A 173 5.41 -20.33 -21.09
CA ALA A 173 4.73 -19.25 -20.36
C ALA A 173 4.32 -19.68 -18.94
N ASP A 174 3.76 -20.88 -18.77
CA ASP A 174 3.38 -21.46 -17.46
C ASP A 174 4.59 -21.59 -16.53
N LYS A 175 5.74 -22.03 -17.04
CA LYS A 175 6.98 -22.11 -16.24
C LYS A 175 7.45 -20.74 -15.78
N ILE A 176 7.38 -19.74 -16.66
CA ILE A 176 7.77 -18.36 -16.33
C ILE A 176 6.79 -17.76 -15.32
N HIS A 177 5.49 -17.95 -15.53
CA HIS A 177 4.44 -17.50 -14.61
C HIS A 177 4.61 -18.16 -13.24
N SER A 178 4.88 -19.46 -13.17
CA SER A 178 5.14 -20.15 -11.89
C SER A 178 6.34 -19.55 -11.15
N ARG A 179 7.46 -19.32 -11.86
CA ARG A 179 8.65 -18.66 -11.29
C ARG A 179 8.36 -17.23 -10.83
N MET A 180 7.54 -16.51 -11.58
CA MET A 180 7.11 -15.17 -11.22
C MET A 180 6.33 -15.19 -9.90
N ILE A 181 5.37 -16.10 -9.73
CA ILE A 181 4.62 -16.23 -8.48
C ILE A 181 5.57 -16.55 -7.31
N ASP A 182 6.52 -17.45 -7.50
CA ASP A 182 7.52 -17.79 -6.45
C ASP A 182 8.36 -16.57 -6.03
N LEU A 183 8.73 -15.70 -6.97
CA LEU A 183 9.44 -14.46 -6.66
C LEU A 183 8.56 -13.45 -5.95
N VAL A 184 7.28 -13.35 -6.32
CA VAL A 184 6.34 -12.44 -5.65
C VAL A 184 6.10 -12.89 -4.21
N GLU A 185 5.90 -14.19 -3.96
CA GLU A 185 5.76 -14.73 -2.60
C GLU A 185 7.01 -14.50 -1.74
N LYS A 186 8.20 -14.67 -2.31
CA LYS A 186 9.47 -14.34 -1.62
C LYS A 186 9.67 -12.83 -1.44
N GLY A 187 9.10 -12.02 -2.32
CA GLY A 187 9.15 -10.56 -2.27
C GLY A 187 8.26 -9.95 -1.21
N GLN A 188 7.15 -10.60 -0.85
CA GLN A 188 6.19 -10.12 0.14
C GLN A 188 6.83 -9.77 1.51
N PRO A 189 7.61 -10.66 2.15
CA PRO A 189 8.26 -10.31 3.43
C PRO A 189 9.31 -9.20 3.27
N LEU A 190 9.95 -9.06 2.10
CA LEU A 190 10.88 -7.97 1.83
C LEU A 190 10.15 -6.62 1.74
N HIS A 191 8.96 -6.62 1.15
CA HIS A 191 8.09 -5.45 1.07
C HIS A 191 7.60 -5.02 2.46
N GLU A 192 7.14 -5.96 3.26
CA GLU A 192 6.74 -5.72 4.66
C GLU A 192 7.90 -5.13 5.48
N LYS A 193 9.09 -5.73 5.37
CA LYS A 193 10.27 -5.21 6.08
C LYS A 193 10.67 -3.82 5.62
N ARG A 194 10.57 -3.52 4.32
CA ARG A 194 10.81 -2.17 3.80
C ARG A 194 9.81 -1.18 4.39
N GLN A 195 8.52 -1.50 4.39
CA GLN A 195 7.49 -0.61 4.95
C GLN A 195 7.72 -0.34 6.45
N GLU A 196 8.11 -1.35 7.22
CA GLU A 196 8.41 -1.18 8.64
C GLU A 196 9.59 -0.20 8.84
N LEU A 197 10.69 -0.40 8.11
CA LEU A 197 11.85 0.50 8.17
C LEU A 197 11.53 1.93 7.68
N GLU A 198 10.67 2.08 6.67
CA GLU A 198 10.21 3.39 6.20
C GLU A 198 9.37 4.11 7.26
N ARG A 199 8.50 3.38 7.97
CA ARG A 199 7.69 3.93 9.06
C ARG A 199 8.56 4.34 10.24
N GLU A 200 9.49 3.49 10.67
CA GLU A 200 10.47 3.79 11.72
C GLU A 200 11.28 5.04 11.37
N HIS A 201 11.86 5.09 10.18
CA HIS A 201 12.63 6.25 9.71
C HIS A 201 11.80 7.53 9.70
N THR A 202 10.56 7.46 9.18
CA THR A 202 9.66 8.61 9.13
C THR A 202 9.32 9.13 10.52
N GLU A 203 9.11 8.22 11.48
CA GLU A 203 8.80 8.58 12.86
C GLU A 203 10.01 9.22 13.56
N ILE A 204 11.20 8.62 13.43
CA ILE A 204 12.45 9.19 13.95
C ILE A 204 12.66 10.60 13.37
N ARG A 205 12.46 10.77 12.06
CA ARG A 205 12.60 12.07 11.41
C ARG A 205 11.64 13.12 11.96
N LYS A 206 10.35 12.77 12.13
CA LYS A 206 9.34 13.67 12.72
C LYS A 206 9.70 14.06 14.15
N GLN A 207 10.18 13.11 14.95
CA GLN A 207 10.61 13.35 16.32
C GLN A 207 11.84 14.26 16.36
N LEU A 208 12.80 14.02 15.46
CA LEU A 208 13.99 14.85 15.32
C LEU A 208 13.63 16.28 14.92
N ASP A 209 12.82 16.47 13.87
CA ASP A 209 12.39 17.79 13.42
C ASP A 209 11.64 18.54 14.55
N ARG A 210 10.78 17.85 15.30
CA ARG A 210 10.10 18.43 16.46
C ARG A 210 11.07 18.78 17.60
N ALA A 211 12.05 17.92 17.88
CA ALA A 211 13.05 18.17 18.92
C ALA A 211 13.94 19.36 18.55
N MET A 212 14.36 19.48 17.28
CA MET A 212 15.11 20.62 16.76
C MET A 212 14.31 21.92 16.84
N GLU A 213 13.01 21.88 16.51
CA GLU A 213 12.13 23.05 16.65
C GLU A 213 11.92 23.44 18.11
N LEU A 214 11.77 22.47 19.01
CA LEU A 214 11.68 22.74 20.44
C LEU A 214 12.97 23.34 21.01
N ASP A 215 14.12 22.88 20.53
CA ASP A 215 15.44 23.37 20.92
C ASP A 215 15.64 24.81 20.47
N SER A 216 15.29 25.13 19.21
CA SER A 216 15.38 26.50 18.67
C SER A 216 14.50 27.50 19.43
N GLN A 217 13.32 27.06 19.89
CA GLN A 217 12.40 27.88 20.67
C GLN A 217 12.70 27.91 22.17
N SER A 218 13.56 27.00 22.66
CA SER A 218 13.76 26.76 24.09
C SER A 218 14.31 27.99 24.83
N GLU A 219 15.28 28.68 24.23
CA GLU A 219 15.93 29.84 24.86
C GLU A 219 14.97 31.02 25.01
N ALA A 220 14.26 31.36 23.94
CA ALA A 220 13.24 32.41 23.97
C ALA A 220 12.11 32.06 24.96
N SER A 221 11.73 30.78 25.00
CA SER A 221 10.73 30.26 25.92
C SER A 221 11.14 30.31 27.39
N VAL A 222 12.40 30.05 27.71
CA VAL A 222 12.94 30.18 29.08
C VAL A 222 13.02 31.66 29.45
N ALA A 223 13.60 32.49 28.59
CA ALA A 223 13.73 33.94 28.82
C ALA A 223 12.37 34.62 29.09
N TYR A 224 11.33 34.22 28.34
CA TYR A 224 9.96 34.72 28.56
C TYR A 224 9.45 34.42 29.98
N TRP A 225 9.52 33.17 30.43
CA TRP A 225 9.02 32.81 31.77
C TRP A 225 9.91 33.29 32.90
N GLU A 226 11.22 33.39 32.68
CA GLU A 226 12.11 34.07 33.63
C GLU A 226 11.65 35.51 33.84
N ASN A 227 11.32 36.23 32.77
CA ASN A 227 10.83 37.59 32.85
C ASN A 227 9.49 37.68 33.58
N VAL A 228 8.53 36.78 33.27
CA VAL A 228 7.23 36.67 33.98
C VAL A 228 7.42 36.42 35.48
N VAL A 229 8.33 35.50 35.86
CA VAL A 229 8.60 35.19 37.27
C VAL A 229 9.31 36.34 37.99
N LYS A 230 10.18 37.10 37.30
CA LYS A 230 10.92 38.24 37.89
C LYS A 230 10.07 39.52 38.01
N THR A 231 9.26 39.84 37.00
CA THR A 231 8.56 41.14 36.89
C THR A 231 7.05 41.04 37.10
N GLY A 232 6.50 39.83 37.24
CA GLY A 232 5.08 39.57 37.43
C GLY A 232 4.31 39.39 36.13
N PHE A 233 3.07 38.90 36.25
CA PHE A 233 2.21 38.49 35.14
C PHE A 233 1.75 39.64 34.22
N GLU A 234 1.82 40.89 34.68
CA GLU A 234 1.39 42.08 33.91
C GLU A 234 2.50 42.68 33.05
N LYS A 235 3.71 42.81 33.59
CA LYS A 235 4.85 43.44 32.91
C LYS A 235 5.72 42.42 32.17
N GLY A 236 5.90 41.22 32.71
CA GLY A 236 6.77 40.20 32.14
C GLY A 236 6.16 39.42 30.99
N GLY A 237 4.82 39.37 30.91
CA GLY A 237 4.09 38.62 29.90
C GLY A 237 3.83 39.36 28.58
N GLY A 238 4.16 40.66 28.51
CA GLY A 238 3.76 41.57 27.42
C GLY A 238 2.28 41.96 27.42
N ALA A 239 1.46 41.22 28.17
CA ALA A 239 0.07 41.49 28.53
C ALA A 239 -0.23 40.81 29.88
N ASP A 240 -1.26 41.26 30.59
CA ASP A 240 -1.69 40.61 31.84
C ASP A 240 -2.22 39.19 31.58
N LEU A 241 -1.39 38.20 31.90
CA LEU A 241 -1.67 36.78 31.74
C LEU A 241 -2.82 36.29 32.65
N LEU A 242 -3.14 37.02 33.72
CA LEU A 242 -4.21 36.66 34.66
C LEU A 242 -5.53 37.38 34.36
N ARG A 243 -5.55 38.34 33.42
CA ARG A 243 -6.73 39.14 33.05
C ARG A 243 -7.98 38.30 32.81
N ASN A 244 -7.86 37.21 32.06
CA ASN A 244 -8.99 36.33 31.76
C ASN A 244 -9.48 35.60 33.01
N SER A 245 -8.57 35.16 33.89
CA SER A 245 -8.92 34.54 35.17
C SER A 245 -9.64 35.53 36.09
N MET A 246 -9.16 36.77 36.16
CA MET A 246 -9.80 37.83 36.93
C MET A 246 -11.21 38.15 36.38
N THR A 247 -11.35 38.23 35.05
CA THR A 247 -12.63 38.47 34.37
C THR A 247 -13.67 37.40 34.70
N VAL A 248 -13.27 36.12 34.73
CA VAL A 248 -14.16 35.02 35.10
C VAL A 248 -14.48 35.04 36.60
N LYS A 249 -13.49 35.33 37.46
CA LYS A 249 -13.70 35.48 38.91
C LYS A 249 -14.66 36.62 39.24
N SER A 250 -14.66 37.70 38.47
CA SER A 250 -15.61 38.82 38.62
C SER A 250 -16.99 38.54 38.01
N GLY A 251 -17.31 37.29 37.64
CA GLY A 251 -18.60 36.89 37.08
C GLY A 251 -18.75 37.13 35.56
N GLY A 252 -17.67 37.48 34.87
CA GLY A 252 -17.65 37.66 33.41
C GLY A 252 -17.60 36.34 32.65
N LEU A 253 -17.96 36.39 31.37
CA LEU A 253 -17.91 35.23 30.48
C LEU A 253 -16.45 34.83 30.18
N ALA A 254 -16.18 33.53 30.17
CA ALA A 254 -14.88 33.00 29.76
C ALA A 254 -14.60 33.31 28.28
N SER A 255 -13.32 33.53 27.94
CA SER A 255 -12.89 33.88 26.58
C SER A 255 -13.22 32.82 25.51
N PHE A 256 -13.43 31.57 25.92
CA PHE A 256 -13.83 30.45 25.07
C PHE A 256 -15.35 30.18 25.08
N ALA A 257 -16.13 30.89 25.90
CA ALA A 257 -17.58 30.75 25.90
C ALA A 257 -18.14 31.37 24.60
N LYS A 258 -18.68 30.53 23.71
CA LYS A 258 -19.39 31.00 22.51
C LYS A 258 -20.52 31.92 22.95
N LYS A 259 -20.49 33.20 22.56
CA LYS A 259 -21.69 34.05 22.58
C LYS A 259 -22.75 33.32 21.75
N GLY A 260 -23.82 32.86 22.38
CA GLY A 260 -24.95 32.29 21.66
C GLY A 260 -25.37 33.27 20.58
N SER A 261 -25.25 32.89 19.32
CA SER A 261 -25.78 33.69 18.21
C SER A 261 -27.27 33.82 18.48
N LYS A 262 -27.78 35.04 18.69
CA LYS A 262 -29.21 35.30 18.55
C LYS A 262 -29.55 34.92 17.11
N SER A 263 -30.12 33.73 16.91
CA SER A 263 -30.67 33.30 15.63
C SER A 263 -31.63 34.38 15.19
N GLY A 264 -31.34 35.02 14.06
CA GLY A 264 -32.21 36.02 13.48
C GLY A 264 -33.62 35.46 13.36
N ALA A 265 -34.57 36.13 14.02
CA ALA A 265 -35.98 35.90 13.78
C ALA A 265 -36.23 36.17 12.29
N ARG A 266 -36.29 35.10 11.49
CA ARG A 266 -36.88 35.16 10.16
C ARG A 266 -38.35 35.54 10.37
N LYS A 267 -38.66 36.78 10.01
CA LYS A 267 -40.02 37.26 9.80
C LYS A 267 -40.58 36.39 8.67
N GLY A 268 -41.36 35.37 9.01
CA GLY A 268 -42.16 34.63 8.04
C GLY A 268 -43.21 35.59 7.51
N GLY A 269 -43.06 36.00 6.24
CA GLY A 269 -44.13 36.65 5.49
C GLY A 269 -45.19 35.59 5.18
N GLY A 270 -46.40 35.83 5.68
CA GLY A 270 -47.59 35.16 5.20
C GLY A 270 -48.00 35.71 3.83
N GLU A 271 -48.51 34.78 3.01
CA GLU A 271 -49.64 34.87 2.07
C GLU A 271 -49.93 36.24 1.42
N ASP A 272 -49.90 36.29 0.08
CA ASP A 272 -51.13 36.30 -0.72
C ASP A 272 -50.85 36.30 -2.23
N GLU A 273 -51.74 35.58 -2.95
CA GLU A 273 -51.94 35.39 -4.42
C GLU A 273 -51.05 34.41 -5.21
#